data_AF-A0A542RI14-F1
#
_entry.id   AF-A0A542RI14-F1
#
_cell.length_a   1.000
_cell.length_b   1.000
_cell.length_c   1.000
_cell.angle_alpha   90.00
_cell.angle_beta   90.00
_cell.angle_gamma   90.00
#
_symmetry.space_group_name_H-M   'P 1'
#
loop_
_entity.id
_entity.type
_entity.pdbx_description
1 polymer ?
#
loop_
_entity_poly.entity_id
_entity_poly.type
_entity_poly.pdbx_seq_one_letter_code
_entity_poly.pdbx_strand_id
1 'polypeptide(L)'
;MKKLYSLFLAICLMVVFSVPFASAAEVNEKATPIHNERVISILKKNNIDFKIADGNLKLVETSPESIAKVNKLLVSEFKPSLKAAVSYPTPYVHMKLHDIKTSQKFIAATKTALAAAVIEWAKNKGVPDPRKIGVAAAGGFAAYYFINTDKEDLYFYIKYSYRELSAGKFDMNGNFIGDYEIKKEIRVTKNSNYTGGNLEVDVRKSSILDPWF
;
A
#
# COMPACT_ATOMS: atom_id res chain seq x y z
N MET A 1 -32.24 23.93 26.08
CA MET A 1 -31.40 23.86 24.86
C MET A 1 -30.06 23.14 25.08
N LYS A 2 -29.20 23.54 26.05
CA LYS A 2 -27.88 22.89 26.27
C LYS A 2 -27.91 21.36 26.46
N LYS A 3 -28.92 20.81 27.17
CA LYS A 3 -29.05 19.36 27.42
C LYS A 3 -29.41 18.54 26.16
N LEU A 4 -30.11 19.13 25.19
CA LEU A 4 -30.48 18.47 23.93
C LEU A 4 -29.28 18.37 22.98
N TYR A 5 -28.43 19.40 22.94
CA TYR A 5 -27.17 19.35 22.17
C TYR A 5 -26.19 18.35 22.77
N SER A 6 -26.12 18.22 24.10
CA SER A 6 -25.31 17.20 24.75
C SER A 6 -25.76 15.77 24.43
N LEU A 7 -27.09 15.55 24.36
CA LEU A 7 -27.66 14.25 24.00
C LEU A 7 -27.43 13.92 22.52
N PHE A 8 -27.60 14.91 21.63
CA PHE A 8 -27.35 14.76 20.19
C PHE A 8 -25.87 14.51 19.89
N LEU A 9 -24.95 15.19 20.60
CA LEU A 9 -23.51 14.96 20.49
C LEU A 9 -23.11 13.56 21.01
N ALA A 10 -23.73 13.09 22.11
CA ALA A 10 -23.50 11.75 22.64
C ALA A 10 -23.99 10.65 21.69
N ILE A 11 -25.13 10.87 21.02
CA ILE A 11 -25.67 9.96 20.00
C ILE A 11 -24.77 9.98 18.75
N CYS A 12 -24.30 11.15 18.29
CA CYS A 12 -23.34 11.23 17.19
C CYS A 12 -22.01 10.56 17.53
N LEU A 13 -21.51 10.70 18.76
CA LEU A 13 -20.31 9.99 19.22
C LEU A 13 -20.53 8.48 19.24
N MET A 14 -21.64 7.98 19.76
CA MET A 14 -21.94 6.54 19.75
C MET A 14 -22.12 5.99 18.32
N VAL A 15 -22.59 6.79 17.36
CA VAL A 15 -22.64 6.42 15.94
C VAL A 15 -21.24 6.40 15.30
N VAL A 16 -20.32 7.26 15.73
CA VAL A 16 -18.90 7.23 15.29
C VAL A 16 -18.16 6.02 15.91
N PHE A 17 -18.55 5.58 17.10
CA PHE A 17 -18.01 4.38 17.77
C PHE A 17 -18.67 3.05 17.31
N SER A 18 -19.83 3.10 16.65
CA SER A 18 -20.52 1.91 16.10
C SER A 18 -20.22 1.65 14.62
N VAL A 19 -19.57 2.60 13.92
CA VAL A 19 -18.74 2.22 12.77
C VAL A 19 -17.60 1.39 13.36
N PRO A 20 -17.29 0.19 12.84
CA PRO A 20 -16.03 -0.43 13.21
C PRO A 20 -14.97 0.64 13.02
N PHE A 21 -14.14 0.86 14.04
CA PHE A 21 -12.85 1.52 13.89
C PHE A 21 -12.10 0.74 12.80
N ALA A 22 -12.41 1.06 11.54
CA ALA A 22 -11.68 0.64 10.38
C ALA A 22 -10.33 1.32 10.54
N SER A 23 -9.43 0.58 11.16
CA SER A 23 -7.99 0.76 11.10
C SER A 23 -7.54 2.18 11.43
N ALA A 24 -7.37 2.45 12.73
CA ALA A 24 -6.53 3.56 13.18
C ALA A 24 -5.15 3.40 12.53
N ALA A 25 -4.89 4.23 11.52
CA ALA A 25 -3.71 4.24 10.67
C ALA A 25 -3.51 3.01 9.76
N GLU A 26 -4.54 2.62 9.00
CA GLU A 26 -4.23 2.27 7.60
C GLU A 26 -3.95 3.58 6.90
N VAL A 27 -2.68 3.92 6.80
CA VAL A 27 -2.18 4.80 5.73
C VAL A 27 -2.43 4.03 4.43
N ASN A 28 -3.69 3.97 4.00
CA ASN A 28 -4.02 3.97 2.59
C ASN A 28 -3.77 5.40 2.09
N GLU A 29 -2.53 5.89 2.21
CA GLU A 29 -2.00 6.63 1.06
C GLU A 29 -2.26 5.65 -0.08
N LYS A 30 -3.17 5.98 -0.99
CA LYS A 30 -3.38 5.21 -2.21
C LYS A 30 -2.00 4.99 -2.77
N ALA A 31 -1.47 3.79 -2.55
CA ALA A 31 -0.09 3.52 -2.86
C ALA A 31 0.04 3.81 -4.35
N THR A 32 1.01 4.65 -4.71
CA THR A 32 1.14 5.10 -6.09
C THR A 32 1.12 3.87 -6.99
N PRO A 33 0.19 3.77 -7.95
CA PRO A 33 0.03 2.56 -8.75
C PRO A 33 1.38 2.19 -9.34
N ILE A 34 1.81 0.95 -9.15
CA ILE A 34 3.09 0.52 -9.72
C ILE A 34 2.89 0.35 -11.21
N HIS A 35 3.56 1.19 -11.97
CA HIS A 35 3.55 1.07 -13.43
C HIS A 35 4.66 0.14 -13.88
N ASN A 36 4.40 -0.56 -14.98
CA ASN A 36 5.41 -1.42 -15.58
C ASN A 36 6.47 -0.57 -16.29
N GLU A 37 7.61 -0.37 -15.62
CA GLU A 37 8.75 0.40 -16.13
C GLU A 37 9.30 -0.16 -17.45
N ARG A 38 9.24 -1.49 -17.67
CA ARG A 38 9.65 -2.10 -18.94
C ARG A 38 8.75 -1.61 -20.07
N VAL A 39 7.44 -1.68 -19.88
CA VAL A 39 6.46 -1.25 -20.89
C VAL A 39 6.61 0.24 -21.16
N ILE A 40 6.71 1.07 -20.12
CA ILE A 40 6.95 2.51 -20.25
C ILE A 40 8.22 2.80 -21.04
N SER A 41 9.32 2.09 -20.75
CA SER A 41 10.60 2.24 -21.44
C SER A 41 10.47 1.87 -22.93
N ILE A 42 9.79 0.78 -23.26
CA ILE A 42 9.55 0.36 -24.65
C ILE A 42 8.74 1.42 -25.40
N LEU A 43 7.68 1.96 -24.80
CA LEU A 43 6.85 3.00 -25.42
C LEU A 43 7.66 4.28 -25.68
N LYS A 44 8.43 4.75 -24.69
CA LYS A 44 9.30 5.93 -24.83
C LYS A 44 10.36 5.73 -25.92
N LYS A 45 11.05 4.58 -25.91
CA LYS A 45 12.11 4.25 -26.89
C LYS A 45 11.58 4.23 -28.33
N ASN A 46 10.32 3.88 -28.53
CA ASN A 46 9.69 3.78 -29.85
C ASN A 46 8.81 5.00 -30.20
N ASN A 47 8.91 6.10 -29.43
CA ASN A 47 8.13 7.33 -29.62
C ASN A 47 6.61 7.06 -29.71
N ILE A 48 6.09 6.21 -28.83
CA ILE A 48 4.65 5.93 -28.73
C ILE A 48 4.06 6.74 -27.59
N ASP A 49 3.06 7.56 -27.90
CA ASP A 49 2.37 8.40 -26.92
C ASP A 49 1.45 7.58 -26.00
N PHE A 50 1.57 7.83 -24.70
CA PHE A 50 0.75 7.21 -23.67
C PHE A 50 0.42 8.20 -22.55
N LYS A 51 -0.62 7.87 -21.79
CA LYS A 51 -1.03 8.56 -20.57
C LYS A 51 -1.29 7.56 -19.46
N ILE A 52 -1.22 8.03 -18.22
CA ILE A 52 -1.65 7.26 -17.05
C ILE A 52 -3.03 7.79 -16.68
N ALA A 53 -4.06 6.97 -16.84
CA ALA A 53 -5.44 7.30 -16.49
C ALA A 53 -5.94 6.26 -15.49
N ASP A 54 -6.50 6.71 -14.36
CA ASP A 54 -7.01 5.85 -13.29
C ASP A 54 -5.99 4.81 -12.77
N GLY A 55 -4.70 5.16 -12.78
CA GLY A 55 -3.60 4.28 -12.38
C GLY A 55 -3.20 3.24 -13.42
N ASN A 56 -3.88 3.19 -14.57
CA ASN A 56 -3.56 2.30 -15.69
C ASN A 56 -2.83 3.04 -16.82
N LEU A 57 -1.90 2.33 -17.45
CA LEU A 57 -1.20 2.80 -18.64
C LEU A 57 -2.13 2.72 -19.84
N LYS A 58 -2.30 3.82 -20.56
CA LYS A 58 -3.22 3.92 -21.70
C LYS A 58 -2.56 4.56 -22.92
N LEU A 59 -2.69 3.96 -24.10
CA LEU A 59 -2.25 4.55 -25.36
C LEU A 59 -3.11 5.76 -25.73
N VAL A 60 -2.49 6.77 -26.33
CA VAL A 60 -3.22 7.93 -26.89
C VAL A 60 -3.89 7.55 -28.21
N GLU A 61 -3.16 6.87 -29.09
CA GLU A 61 -3.66 6.34 -30.37
C GLU A 61 -4.22 4.93 -30.18
N THR A 62 -5.52 4.74 -30.42
CA THR A 62 -6.22 3.46 -30.17
C THR A 62 -6.77 2.83 -31.45
N SER A 63 -6.23 3.17 -32.62
CA SER A 63 -6.55 2.47 -33.86
C SER A 63 -6.11 0.99 -33.78
N PRO A 64 -6.88 0.04 -34.35
CA PRO A 64 -6.55 -1.39 -34.29
C PRO A 64 -5.15 -1.72 -34.82
N GLU A 65 -4.72 -1.02 -35.88
CA GLU A 65 -3.40 -1.16 -36.49
C GLU A 65 -2.28 -0.72 -35.55
N SER A 66 -2.48 0.42 -34.86
CA SER A 66 -1.54 0.93 -33.87
C SER A 66 -1.42 0.00 -32.67
N ILE A 67 -2.55 -0.47 -32.13
CA ILE A 67 -2.57 -1.42 -31.01
C ILE A 67 -1.87 -2.74 -31.40
N ALA A 68 -2.15 -3.28 -32.59
CA ALA A 68 -1.50 -4.50 -33.07
C ALA A 68 0.02 -4.32 -33.23
N LYS A 69 0.46 -3.16 -33.72
CA LYS A 69 1.89 -2.81 -33.83
C LYS A 69 2.56 -2.75 -32.46
N VAL A 70 1.95 -2.08 -31.48
CA VAL A 70 2.48 -1.99 -30.10
C VAL A 70 2.52 -3.38 -29.44
N ASN A 71 1.47 -4.17 -29.56
CA ASN A 71 1.44 -5.53 -28.99
C ASN A 71 2.51 -6.43 -29.60
N LYS A 72 2.75 -6.34 -30.92
CA LYS A 72 3.84 -7.07 -31.58
C LYS A 72 5.21 -6.62 -31.09
N LEU A 73 5.40 -5.31 -30.87
CA LEU A 73 6.62 -4.72 -30.34
C LEU A 73 6.93 -5.22 -28.92
N LEU A 74 5.94 -5.25 -28.02
CA LEU A 74 6.10 -5.74 -26.65
C LEU A 74 6.58 -7.19 -26.59
N VAL A 75 6.09 -8.03 -27.50
CA VAL A 75 6.50 -9.43 -27.61
C VAL A 75 7.89 -9.55 -28.25
N SER A 76 8.22 -8.72 -29.24
CA SER A 76 9.50 -8.81 -29.96
C SER A 76 10.71 -8.34 -29.15
N GLU A 77 10.56 -7.32 -28.30
CA GLU A 77 11.65 -6.84 -27.42
C GLU A 77 12.02 -7.89 -26.34
N PHE A 78 11.22 -8.95 -26.19
CA PHE A 78 11.49 -10.08 -25.29
C PHE A 78 12.02 -11.31 -26.03
N LYS A 79 12.20 -11.24 -27.36
CA LYS A 79 12.84 -12.33 -28.11
C LYS A 79 14.35 -12.33 -27.82
N PRO A 80 14.97 -13.51 -27.61
CA PRO A 80 16.29 -13.67 -26.99
C PRO A 80 17.44 -13.38 -27.96
N SER A 81 17.43 -12.23 -28.61
CA SER A 81 18.57 -11.72 -29.37
C SER A 81 19.19 -10.56 -28.60
N LEU A 82 20.23 -10.87 -27.83
CA LEU A 82 21.24 -9.98 -27.24
C LEU A 82 20.98 -9.51 -25.79
N LYS A 83 21.76 -10.14 -24.89
CA LYS A 83 22.01 -9.84 -23.46
C LYS A 83 20.98 -10.45 -22.49
N ALA A 84 21.37 -11.59 -21.91
CA ALA A 84 20.66 -12.38 -20.89
C ALA A 84 19.19 -12.59 -21.20
N ALA A 85 18.85 -13.73 -21.80
CA ALA A 85 17.47 -14.11 -22.11
C ALA A 85 16.59 -13.97 -20.87
N VAL A 86 15.88 -12.84 -20.78
CA VAL A 86 14.77 -12.70 -19.86
C VAL A 86 13.73 -13.65 -20.44
N SER A 87 13.56 -14.82 -19.83
CA SER A 87 12.49 -15.75 -20.15
C SER A 87 11.34 -15.49 -19.19
N TYR A 88 10.10 -15.58 -19.69
CA TYR A 88 8.97 -15.59 -18.79
C TYR A 88 8.88 -16.96 -18.09
N PRO A 89 8.52 -17.01 -16.80
CA PRO A 89 8.28 -15.87 -15.92
C PRO A 89 9.59 -15.18 -15.52
N THR A 90 9.54 -13.85 -15.40
CA THR A 90 10.68 -13.05 -14.95
C THR A 90 11.06 -13.36 -13.48
N PRO A 91 12.28 -13.04 -13.03
CA PRO A 91 12.60 -13.03 -11.61
C PRO A 91 11.71 -12.06 -10.82
N TYR A 92 11.44 -12.37 -9.56
CA TYR A 92 10.69 -11.46 -8.70
C TYR A 92 11.42 -10.14 -8.48
N VAL A 93 10.70 -9.05 -8.67
CA VAL A 93 11.12 -7.67 -8.40
C VAL A 93 10.42 -7.20 -7.13
N HIS A 94 11.20 -6.69 -6.18
CA HIS A 94 10.71 -6.24 -4.88
C HIS A 94 9.98 -4.89 -4.96
N MET A 95 8.76 -4.82 -4.42
CA MET A 95 7.91 -3.62 -4.40
C MET A 95 8.20 -2.77 -3.15
N LYS A 96 9.42 -2.24 -3.03
CA LYS A 96 9.94 -1.54 -1.83
C LYS A 96 9.01 -0.51 -1.21
N LEU A 97 8.28 0.24 -2.03
CA LEU A 97 7.38 1.31 -1.57
C LEU A 97 6.11 0.79 -0.87
N HIS A 98 5.87 -0.52 -0.91
CA HIS A 98 4.70 -1.18 -0.33
C HIS A 98 5.08 -2.07 0.86
N ASP A 99 6.33 -1.99 1.33
CA ASP A 99 6.76 -2.72 2.51
C ASP A 99 6.08 -2.15 3.75
N ILE A 100 5.34 -3.02 4.44
CA ILE A 100 4.73 -2.68 5.72
C ILE A 100 5.64 -3.22 6.81
N LYS A 101 6.05 -2.35 7.72
CA LYS A 101 6.78 -2.71 8.93
C LYS A 101 6.09 -2.08 10.12
N THR A 102 5.68 -2.91 11.07
CA THR A 102 5.14 -2.46 12.35
C THR A 102 5.60 -3.39 13.47
N SER A 103 5.31 -3.01 14.71
CA SER A 103 5.56 -3.87 15.86
C SER A 103 4.41 -3.78 16.85
N GLN A 104 4.23 -4.84 17.64
CA GLN A 104 3.20 -4.90 18.66
C GLN A 104 3.35 -3.73 19.64
N LYS A 105 4.58 -3.41 20.04
CA LYS A 105 4.88 -2.28 20.91
C LYS A 105 4.54 -0.95 20.26
N PHE A 106 4.86 -0.76 18.98
CA PHE A 106 4.51 0.45 18.24
C PHE A 106 2.99 0.62 18.13
N ILE A 107 2.26 -0.44 17.77
CA ILE A 107 0.79 -0.43 17.68
C ILE A 107 0.18 -0.06 19.04
N ALA A 108 0.66 -0.65 20.12
CA ALA A 108 0.16 -0.37 21.45
C ALA A 108 0.47 1.07 21.90
N ALA A 109 1.68 1.59 21.61
CA ALA A 109 2.03 2.98 21.89
C ALA A 109 1.15 3.96 21.11
N THR A 110 0.87 3.69 19.84
CA THR A 110 -0.04 4.49 19.01
C THR A 110 -1.47 4.47 19.54
N LYS A 111 -1.97 3.32 20.01
CA LYS A 111 -3.28 3.22 20.67
C LYS A 111 -3.33 4.04 21.96
N THR A 112 -2.25 4.03 22.76
CA THR A 112 -2.16 4.86 23.98
C THR A 112 -2.10 6.36 23.65
N ALA A 113 -1.37 6.74 22.60
CA ALA A 113 -1.33 8.12 22.09
C ALA A 113 -2.73 8.60 21.70
N LEU A 114 -3.49 7.79 20.97
CA LEU A 114 -4.87 8.09 20.58
C LEU A 114 -5.77 8.24 21.81
N ALA A 115 -5.66 7.33 22.79
CA ALA A 115 -6.44 7.44 24.03
C ALA A 115 -6.13 8.75 24.78
N ALA A 116 -4.85 9.14 24.89
CA ALA A 116 -4.45 10.38 25.53
C ALA A 116 -4.98 11.63 24.77
N ALA A 117 -4.93 11.61 23.44
CA ALA A 117 -5.49 12.66 22.59
C ALA A 117 -7.01 12.83 22.81
N VAL A 118 -7.75 11.72 22.84
CA VAL A 118 -9.21 11.71 23.07
C VAL A 118 -9.55 12.21 24.48
N ILE A 119 -8.76 11.83 25.49
CA ILE A 119 -8.94 12.32 26.86
C ILE A 119 -8.77 13.84 26.91
N GLU A 120 -7.73 14.39 26.26
CA GLU A 120 -7.48 15.83 26.26
C GLU A 120 -8.57 16.61 25.50
N TRP A 121 -9.02 16.07 24.36
CA TRP A 121 -10.17 16.60 23.62
C TRP A 121 -11.44 16.62 24.47
N ALA A 122 -11.71 15.54 25.21
CA ALA A 122 -12.86 15.44 26.11
C ALA A 122 -12.78 16.43 27.28
N LYS A 123 -11.59 16.63 27.87
CA LYS A 123 -11.35 17.65 28.90
C LYS A 123 -11.67 19.06 28.40
N ASN A 124 -11.39 19.33 27.12
CA ASN A 124 -11.74 20.58 26.47
C ASN A 124 -13.20 20.64 25.98
N LYS A 125 -14.09 19.82 26.56
CA LYS A 125 -15.53 19.76 26.25
C LYS A 125 -15.82 19.49 24.77
N GLY A 126 -14.94 18.76 24.09
CA GLY A 126 -15.08 18.42 22.69
C GLY A 126 -14.65 19.52 21.72
N VAL A 127 -14.08 20.62 22.21
CA VAL A 127 -13.49 21.66 21.36
C VAL A 127 -12.05 21.24 21.02
N PRO A 128 -11.67 21.14 19.73
CA PRO A 128 -10.32 20.75 19.37
C PRO A 128 -9.32 21.87 19.71
N ASP A 129 -8.35 21.56 20.57
CA ASP A 129 -7.13 22.36 20.77
C ASP A 129 -5.94 21.54 20.25
N PRO A 130 -5.49 21.78 19.01
CA PRO A 130 -4.46 20.96 18.36
C PRO A 130 -3.15 20.87 19.15
N ARG A 131 -2.77 21.94 19.86
CA ARG A 131 -1.53 21.96 20.64
C ARG A 131 -1.64 21.03 21.85
N LYS A 132 -2.71 21.15 22.63
CA LYS A 132 -2.91 20.30 23.82
C LYS A 132 -3.10 18.84 23.44
N ILE A 133 -3.91 18.58 22.42
CA ILE A 133 -4.15 17.23 21.89
C ILE A 133 -2.84 16.61 21.39
N GLY A 134 -2.03 17.37 20.64
CA GLY A 134 -0.73 16.92 20.15
C GLY A 134 0.25 16.59 21.28
N VAL A 135 0.33 17.44 22.31
CA VAL A 135 1.18 17.19 23.50
C VAL A 135 0.72 15.95 24.25
N ALA A 136 -0.60 15.76 24.44
CA ALA A 136 -1.15 14.59 25.10
C ALA A 136 -0.87 13.30 24.30
N ALA A 137 -1.05 13.34 22.97
CA ALA A 137 -0.73 12.22 22.10
C ALA A 137 0.75 11.83 22.17
N ALA A 138 1.65 12.82 22.04
CA ALA A 138 3.09 12.59 22.12
C ALA A 138 3.51 12.04 23.49
N GLY A 139 2.95 12.59 24.57
CA GLY A 139 3.18 12.09 25.93
C GLY A 139 2.68 10.66 26.14
N GLY A 140 1.48 10.33 25.65
CA GLY A 140 0.93 8.98 25.71
C GLY A 140 1.75 7.96 24.93
N PHE A 141 2.19 8.33 23.71
CA PHE A 141 3.10 7.51 22.92
C PHE A 141 4.42 7.26 23.66
N ALA A 142 5.09 8.33 24.09
CA ALA A 142 6.39 8.25 24.75
C ALA A 142 6.32 7.47 26.06
N ALA A 143 5.30 7.72 26.89
CA ALA A 143 5.09 6.99 28.14
C ALA A 143 4.96 5.49 27.87
N TYR A 144 4.10 5.08 26.93
CA TYR A 144 3.98 3.65 26.64
C TYR A 144 5.29 3.06 26.08
N TYR A 145 5.87 3.73 25.09
CA TYR A 145 7.01 3.21 24.34
C TYR A 145 8.28 3.09 25.19
N PHE A 146 8.53 4.05 26.08
CA PHE A 146 9.74 4.06 26.93
C PHE A 146 9.55 3.37 28.29
N ILE A 147 8.34 3.29 28.84
CA ILE A 147 8.12 2.57 30.12
C ILE A 147 8.04 1.06 29.89
N ASN A 148 7.47 0.61 28.78
CA ASN A 148 7.33 -0.82 28.49
C ASN A 148 8.54 -1.37 27.72
N THR A 149 9.76 -1.10 28.18
CA THR A 149 10.99 -1.65 27.57
C THR A 149 11.11 -3.16 27.74
N ASP A 150 10.60 -3.68 28.86
CA ASP A 150 10.82 -5.06 29.27
C ASP A 150 9.80 -6.03 28.65
N LYS A 151 8.80 -5.50 27.93
CA LYS A 151 7.84 -6.33 27.19
C LYS A 151 8.46 -6.78 25.88
N GLU A 152 8.36 -8.08 25.63
CA GLU A 152 8.76 -8.65 24.34
C GLU A 152 7.99 -7.98 23.20
N ASP A 153 8.72 -7.54 22.17
CA ASP A 153 8.15 -6.90 20.99
C ASP A 153 8.12 -7.89 19.82
N LEU A 154 6.94 -8.07 19.23
CA LEU A 154 6.74 -8.83 18.02
C LEU A 154 6.65 -7.88 16.83
N TYR A 155 7.52 -8.07 15.86
CA TYR A 155 7.55 -7.34 14.61
C TYR A 155 6.74 -8.06 13.56
N PHE A 156 5.95 -7.27 12.84
CA PHE A 156 5.13 -7.70 11.72
C PHE A 156 5.64 -7.02 10.46
N TYR A 157 5.94 -7.83 9.45
CA TYR A 157 6.39 -7.36 8.16
C TYR A 157 5.52 -7.94 7.07
N ILE A 158 5.20 -7.11 6.09
CA ILE A 158 4.62 -7.57 4.83
C ILE A 158 5.49 -7.00 3.72
N LYS A 159 6.00 -7.89 2.88
CA LYS A 159 6.77 -7.53 1.68
C LYS A 159 6.02 -8.00 0.45
N TYR A 160 5.98 -7.17 -0.57
CA TYR A 160 5.41 -7.55 -1.86
C TYR A 160 6.50 -7.63 -2.90
N SER A 161 6.40 -8.61 -3.79
CA SER A 161 7.22 -8.70 -4.98
C SER A 161 6.35 -9.11 -6.15
N TYR A 162 6.69 -8.71 -7.36
CA TYR A 162 5.97 -9.13 -8.55
C TYR A 162 6.92 -9.76 -9.57
N ARG A 163 6.38 -10.59 -10.44
CA ARG A 163 7.03 -11.01 -11.67
C ARG A 163 6.05 -10.96 -12.82
N GLU A 164 6.54 -10.63 -14.00
CA GLU A 164 5.81 -10.75 -15.26
C GLU A 164 5.78 -12.22 -15.69
N LEU A 165 4.60 -12.73 -16.00
CA LEU A 165 4.35 -14.06 -16.57
C LEU A 165 4.29 -14.02 -18.10
N SER A 166 4.01 -12.86 -18.69
CA SER A 166 4.11 -12.61 -20.12
C SER A 166 4.33 -11.12 -20.40
N ALA A 167 4.43 -10.75 -21.69
CA ALA A 167 4.68 -9.37 -22.09
C ALA A 167 3.53 -8.39 -21.79
N GLY A 168 2.37 -8.91 -21.38
CA GLY A 168 1.13 -8.15 -21.34
C GLY A 168 0.65 -7.75 -22.74
N LYS A 169 -0.44 -7.00 -22.80
CA LYS A 169 -1.01 -6.50 -24.05
C LYS A 169 -1.84 -5.24 -23.80
N PHE A 170 -1.99 -4.42 -24.83
CA PHE A 170 -3.01 -3.38 -24.90
C PHE A 170 -4.32 -3.96 -25.44
N ASP A 171 -5.43 -3.63 -24.78
CA ASP A 171 -6.78 -3.94 -25.25
C ASP A 171 -7.21 -3.01 -26.40
N MET A 172 -8.41 -3.24 -26.95
CA MET A 172 -8.96 -2.42 -28.03
C MET A 172 -9.20 -0.95 -27.66
N ASN A 173 -9.27 -0.65 -26.35
CA ASN A 173 -9.44 0.70 -25.83
C ASN A 173 -8.09 1.36 -25.50
N GLY A 174 -6.97 0.69 -25.81
CA GLY A 174 -5.62 1.14 -25.53
C GLY A 174 -5.22 1.02 -24.06
N ASN A 175 -5.95 0.31 -23.22
CA ASN A 175 -5.55 0.07 -21.82
C ASN A 175 -4.55 -1.09 -21.76
N PHE A 176 -3.49 -0.92 -20.98
CA PHE A 176 -2.53 -1.97 -20.74
C PHE A 176 -3.10 -3.01 -19.76
N ILE A 177 -3.06 -4.27 -20.18
CA ILE A 177 -3.39 -5.44 -19.39
C ILE A 177 -2.09 -6.21 -19.21
N GLY A 178 -1.55 -6.16 -17.99
CA GLY A 178 -0.39 -6.97 -17.64
C GLY A 178 -0.77 -8.43 -17.38
N ASP A 179 0.24 -9.23 -17.14
CA ASP A 179 0.11 -10.62 -16.72
C ASP A 179 1.18 -10.86 -15.67
N TYR A 180 0.78 -10.69 -14.41
CA TYR A 180 1.67 -10.67 -13.27
C TYR A 180 1.34 -11.78 -12.31
N GLU A 181 2.36 -12.14 -11.55
CA GLU A 181 2.20 -12.86 -10.31
C GLU A 181 2.81 -12.04 -9.19
N ILE A 182 1.98 -11.70 -8.21
CA ILE A 182 2.36 -10.92 -7.04
C ILE A 182 2.49 -11.87 -5.87
N LYS A 183 3.65 -11.84 -5.22
CA LYS A 183 3.99 -12.60 -4.03
C LYS A 183 3.97 -11.67 -2.82
N LYS A 184 3.19 -12.02 -1.80
CA LYS A 184 3.11 -11.40 -0.49
C LYS A 184 3.82 -12.29 0.52
N GLU A 185 4.78 -11.74 1.24
CA GLU A 185 5.52 -12.41 2.30
C GLU A 185 5.20 -11.75 3.63
N ILE A 186 4.46 -12.45 4.48
CA ILE A 186 4.09 -11.99 5.83
C ILE A 186 5.05 -12.65 6.82
N ARG A 187 5.84 -11.85 7.54
CA ARG A 187 6.74 -12.34 8.58
C ARG A 187 6.33 -11.81 9.94
N VAL A 188 6.19 -12.71 10.90
CA VAL A 188 6.02 -12.38 12.33
C VAL A 188 7.25 -12.88 13.09
N THR A 189 7.99 -11.98 13.71
CA THR A 189 9.28 -12.30 14.35
C THR A 189 9.60 -11.39 15.53
N LYS A 190 10.44 -11.86 16.45
CA LYS A 190 10.99 -11.04 17.54
C LYS A 190 12.11 -10.11 17.07
N ASN A 191 12.63 -10.31 15.86
CA ASN A 191 13.78 -9.57 15.35
C ASN A 191 13.37 -8.34 14.51
N SER A 192 14.02 -7.21 14.76
CA SER A 192 13.75 -5.92 14.10
C SER A 192 14.34 -5.79 12.67
N ASN A 193 15.03 -6.80 12.18
CA ASN A 193 15.76 -6.85 10.91
C ASN A 193 15.17 -7.87 9.90
N TYR A 194 13.92 -8.30 10.07
CA TYR A 194 13.23 -9.26 9.17
C TYR A 194 13.85 -10.67 9.14
N THR A 195 14.47 -11.15 10.23
CA THR A 195 15.02 -12.53 10.30
C THR A 195 14.29 -13.41 11.32
N GLY A 196 14.29 -14.73 11.10
CA GLY A 196 13.67 -15.70 12.02
C GLY A 196 12.14 -15.59 12.12
N GLY A 197 11.54 -16.25 13.11
CA GLY A 197 10.10 -16.28 13.30
C GLY A 197 9.34 -17.06 12.24
N ASN A 198 8.04 -16.82 12.12
CA ASN A 198 7.17 -17.46 11.13
C ASN A 198 7.14 -16.61 9.84
N LEU A 199 7.20 -17.28 8.69
CA LEU A 199 7.04 -16.68 7.37
C LEU A 199 5.88 -17.39 6.65
N GLU A 200 4.86 -16.61 6.31
CA GLU A 200 3.76 -17.02 5.45
C GLU A 200 3.93 -16.37 4.08
N VAL A 201 3.61 -17.12 3.02
CA VAL A 201 3.74 -16.66 1.63
C VAL A 201 2.41 -16.91 0.91
N ASP A 202 1.85 -15.85 0.34
CA ASP A 202 0.66 -15.89 -0.52
C ASP A 202 1.03 -15.36 -1.92
N VAL A 203 0.59 -16.04 -2.97
CA VAL A 203 0.95 -15.72 -4.35
C VAL A 203 -0.32 -15.67 -5.19
N ARG A 204 -0.54 -14.54 -5.87
CA ARG A 204 -1.75 -14.28 -6.65
C ARG A 204 -1.42 -13.78 -8.04
N LYS A 205 -2.19 -14.23 -9.03
CA LYS A 205 -2.12 -13.69 -10.39
C LYS A 205 -2.93 -12.41 -10.49
N SER A 206 -2.44 -11.45 -11.26
CA SER A 206 -3.10 -10.17 -11.45
C SER A 206 -2.79 -9.59 -12.83
N SER A 207 -3.70 -8.79 -13.36
CA SER A 207 -3.46 -7.98 -14.57
C SER A 207 -2.85 -6.61 -14.27
N ILE A 208 -2.82 -6.22 -12.99
CA ILE A 208 -2.29 -4.96 -12.49
C ILE A 208 -1.34 -5.20 -11.32
N LEU A 209 -0.38 -4.30 -11.11
CA LEU A 209 0.57 -4.38 -10.00
C LEU A 209 -0.02 -3.68 -8.77
N ASP A 210 -0.98 -4.36 -8.14
CA ASP A 210 -1.69 -3.84 -6.97
C ASP A 210 -1.52 -4.80 -5.78
N PRO A 211 -0.79 -4.40 -4.72
CA PRO A 211 -0.68 -5.20 -3.51
C PRO A 211 -1.97 -5.18 -2.68
N TRP A 212 -2.25 -6.28 -1.98
CA TRP A 212 -3.46 -6.43 -1.15
C TRP A 212 -3.13 -6.60 0.33
N PHE A 213 -3.88 -5.94 1.20
CA PHE A 213 -3.75 -6.06 2.66
C PHE A 213 -4.43 -7.30 3.21
#